data_AF-A0AAF0V552-F1
#
_entry.id   AF-A0AAF0V552-F1
#
_cell.length_a   1.000
_cell.length_b   1.000
_cell.length_c   1.000
_cell.angle_alpha   90.00
_cell.angle_beta   90.00
_cell.angle_gamma   90.00
#
_symmetry.space_group_name_H-M   'P 1'
#
loop_
_entity.id
_entity.type
_entity.pdbx_description
1 polymer ?
#
loop_
_entity_poly.entity_id
_entity_poly.type
_entity_poly.pdbx_seq_one_letter_code
_entity_poly.pdbx_strand_id
1 'polypeptide(L)'
;MISKGCIYHRVRDMDFETLTLESVPVVNEFSEVFPDDLLGIPLEREIDFGIDLLPDTQPIFVALYRMASTELKEVKEQLKDLLDKVFI
;
A
#
# COMPACT_ATOMS: atom_id res chain seq x y z
N MET A 1 -6.47 2.28 10.75
CA MET A 1 -6.85 0.94 11.26
C MET A 1 -6.07 -0.11 10.47
N ILE A 2 -4.84 -0.42 10.89
CA ILE A 2 -4.06 -1.53 10.33
C ILE A 2 -4.53 -2.84 10.98
N SER A 3 -5.85 -3.08 10.92
CA SER A 3 -6.40 -4.36 11.33
C SER A 3 -6.39 -5.24 10.08
N LYS A 4 -5.40 -6.12 10.03
CA LYS A 4 -5.18 -7.23 9.08
C LYS A 4 -4.24 -6.90 7.93
N GLY A 5 -3.00 -7.38 8.08
CA GLY A 5 -2.25 -7.83 6.92
C GLY A 5 -0.76 -7.48 6.90
N CYS A 6 -0.01 -7.70 7.97
CA CYS A 6 1.44 -7.89 7.90
C CYS A 6 1.88 -8.74 9.11
N ILE A 7 2.14 -10.03 8.90
CA ILE A 7 2.82 -10.87 9.90
C ILE A 7 4.30 -10.84 9.54
N TYR A 8 5.08 -9.99 10.22
CA TYR A 8 6.54 -10.03 10.14
C TYR A 8 7.00 -11.38 10.73
N HIS A 9 7.42 -12.30 9.87
CA HIS A 9 7.98 -13.58 10.29
C HIS A 9 9.41 -13.35 10.79
N ARG A 10 9.57 -13.19 12.11
CA ARG A 10 10.86 -13.39 12.77
C ARG A 10 11.09 -14.89 12.88
N VAL A 11 11.94 -15.46 12.03
CA VAL A 11 12.41 -16.84 12.20
C VAL A 11 13.35 -16.86 13.42
N ARG A 12 12.77 -17.03 14.60
CA ARG A 12 13.46 -17.56 15.77
C ARG A 12 12.45 -18.32 16.61
N ASP A 13 12.76 -19.58 16.88
CA ASP A 13 11.90 -20.54 17.57
C ASP A 13 11.30 -19.99 18.88
N MET A 14 10.04 -20.38 19.10
CA MET A 14 9.29 -20.46 20.37
C MET A 14 8.71 -19.14 20.93
N ASP A 15 7.39 -19.22 21.18
CA ASP A 15 6.48 -18.35 21.92
C ASP A 15 5.89 -17.11 21.22
N PHE A 16 4.63 -17.29 20.78
CA PHE A 16 3.76 -16.35 20.10
C PHE A 16 3.16 -15.35 21.10
N GLU A 17 3.98 -14.51 21.72
CA GLU A 17 3.46 -13.30 22.34
C GLU A 17 3.23 -12.24 21.26
N THR A 18 2.10 -11.55 21.33
CA THR A 18 1.71 -10.48 20.41
C THR A 18 2.56 -9.24 20.69
N LEU A 19 3.81 -9.29 20.24
CA LEU A 19 4.74 -8.18 20.30
C LEU A 19 4.16 -7.01 19.48
N THR A 20 3.95 -5.87 20.15
CA THR A 20 3.53 -4.62 19.50
C THR A 20 4.59 -4.20 18.48
N LEU A 21 4.20 -3.49 17.41
CA LEU A 21 5.17 -2.97 16.41
C LEU A 21 6.29 -2.16 17.07
N GLU A 22 5.91 -1.40 18.09
CA GLU A 22 6.77 -0.60 18.96
C GLU A 22 7.78 -1.43 19.78
N SER A 23 7.62 -2.75 19.89
CA SER A 23 8.61 -3.59 20.58
C SER A 23 9.79 -3.96 19.69
N VAL A 24 9.69 -3.70 18.38
CA VAL A 24 10.75 -3.99 17.41
C VAL A 24 11.72 -2.79 17.37
N PRO A 25 12.99 -2.96 17.77
CA PRO A 25 13.92 -1.83 17.89
C PRO A 25 14.07 -1.00 16.60
N VAL A 26 14.08 -1.64 15.43
CA VAL A 26 14.19 -0.95 14.14
C VAL A 26 12.95 -0.12 13.80
N VAL A 27 11.76 -0.53 14.23
CA VAL A 27 10.52 0.23 13.98
C VAL A 27 10.51 1.50 14.84
N ASN A 28 10.97 1.41 16.08
CA ASN A 28 11.13 2.58 16.95
C ASN A 28 12.23 3.54 16.45
N GLU A 29 13.35 2.98 15.99
CA GLU A 29 14.48 3.77 15.48
C GLU A 29 14.11 4.55 14.21
N PHE A 30 13.21 3.99 13.39
CA PHE A 30 12.77 4.57 12.12
C PHE A 30 11.25 4.79 12.08
N SER A 31 10.66 5.32 13.15
CA SER A 31 9.21 5.51 13.25
C SER A 31 8.62 6.40 12.14
N GLU A 32 9.41 7.36 11.64
CA GLU A 32 9.03 8.22 10.51
C GLU A 32 8.87 7.45 9.18
N VAL A 33 9.58 6.33 9.02
CA VAL A 33 9.51 5.45 7.84
C VAL A 33 8.37 4.43 7.95
N PHE A 34 7.89 4.17 9.16
CA PHE A 34 6.78 3.26 9.45
C PHE A 34 5.59 3.98 10.09
N PRO A 35 5.01 5.02 9.45
CA PRO A 35 3.84 5.69 9.98
C PRO A 35 2.60 4.78 9.94
N ASP A 36 1.62 5.05 10.82
CA ASP A 36 0.36 4.30 10.88
C ASP A 36 -0.48 4.42 9.59
N ASP A 37 -0.26 5.48 8.82
CA ASP A 37 -0.89 5.73 7.52
C ASP A 37 0.09 6.46 6.58
N LEU A 38 -0.05 6.24 5.28
CA LEU A 38 0.79 6.87 4.27
C LEU A 38 0.34 8.31 4.00
N LEU A 39 1.26 9.26 4.07
CA LEU A 39 1.00 10.70 3.96
C LEU A 39 0.81 11.20 2.50
N GLY A 40 0.55 10.30 1.56
CA GLY A 40 0.47 10.60 0.13
C GLY A 40 1.81 10.53 -0.60
N ILE A 41 1.79 10.71 -1.92
CA ILE A 41 3.02 10.84 -2.72
C ILE A 41 3.38 12.33 -2.81
N PRO A 42 4.63 12.72 -2.49
CA PRO A 42 5.10 14.07 -2.76
C PRO A 42 4.92 14.41 -4.26
N LEU A 43 4.26 15.53 -4.55
CA LEU A 43 4.07 16.01 -5.93
C LEU A 43 5.41 16.16 -6.66
N GLU A 44 6.45 16.59 -5.93
CA GLU A 44 7.82 16.65 -6.40
C GLU A 44 8.56 15.39 -5.97
N ARG A 45 8.90 14.55 -6.94
CA ARG A 45 9.73 13.36 -6.74
C ARG A 45 11.15 13.68 -7.22
N GLU A 46 12.15 13.18 -6.51
CA GLU A 46 13.56 13.30 -6.94
C GLU A 46 13.82 12.56 -8.26
N ILE A 47 13.01 11.54 -8.55
CA ILE A 47 13.12 10.69 -9.74
C ILE A 47 11.76 10.59 -10.42
N ASP A 48 11.75 10.87 -11.72
CA ASP A 48 10.60 10.60 -12.58
C ASP A 48 10.64 9.14 -13.06
N PHE A 49 9.53 8.43 -12.85
CA PHE A 49 9.37 7.06 -13.32
C PHE A 49 8.81 7.07 -14.74
N GLY A 50 9.67 6.79 -15.73
CA GLY A 50 9.28 6.54 -17.11
C GLY A 50 8.80 5.10 -17.31
N ILE A 51 7.80 4.90 -18.17
CA ILE A 51 7.37 3.58 -18.62
C ILE A 51 7.82 3.43 -20.08
N ASP A 52 8.93 2.73 -20.30
CA ASP A 52 9.43 2.44 -21.64
C ASP A 52 8.58 1.35 -22.29
N LEU A 53 8.06 1.64 -23.47
CA LEU A 53 7.31 0.68 -24.27
C LEU A 53 8.21 0.10 -25.36
N LEU A 54 8.05 -1.19 -25.65
CA LEU A 54 8.67 -1.77 -26.83
C LEU A 54 8.10 -1.10 -28.09
N PRO A 55 8.90 -0.97 -29.17
CA PRO A 55 8.40 -0.55 -30.46
C PRO A 55 7.14 -1.35 -30.85
N ASP A 56 6.16 -0.67 -31.45
CA ASP A 56 4.87 -1.23 -31.86
C ASP A 56 3.90 -1.65 -30.74
N THR A 57 4.19 -1.35 -29.47
CA THR A 57 3.22 -1.57 -28.37
C THR A 57 2.00 -0.67 -28.55
N GLN A 58 0.81 -1.28 -28.66
CA GLN A 58 -0.45 -0.56 -28.74
C GLN A 58 -1.13 -0.45 -27.36
N PRO A 59 -1.92 0.61 -27.10
CA PRO A 59 -2.73 0.70 -25.90
C PRO A 59 -3.70 -0.48 -25.80
N ILE A 60 -3.85 -1.02 -24.60
CA ILE A 60 -4.77 -2.11 -24.32
C ILE A 60 -6.07 -1.52 -23.76
N PHE A 61 -7.20 -1.98 -24.29
CA PHE A 61 -8.52 -1.68 -23.74
C PHE A 61 -9.22 -2.99 -23.34
N VAL A 62 -9.45 -3.20 -22.05
CA VAL A 62 -10.15 -4.36 -21.50
C VAL A 62 -11.41 -3.89 -20.78
N ALA A 63 -12.52 -4.59 -20.99
CA ALA A 63 -13.75 -4.32 -20.26
C ALA A 63 -13.57 -4.57 -18.76
N LEU A 64 -14.16 -3.71 -17.93
CA LEU A 64 -14.13 -3.87 -16.48
C LEU A 64 -14.80 -5.18 -16.05
N TYR A 65 -14.20 -5.87 -15.07
CA TYR A 65 -14.79 -7.05 -14.47
C TYR A 65 -16.12 -6.72 -13.77
N ARG A 66 -17.07 -7.67 -13.82
CA ARG A 66 -18.36 -7.51 -13.12
C ARG A 66 -18.18 -7.76 -11.63
N MET A 67 -18.33 -6.70 -10.84
CA MET A 67 -18.27 -6.73 -9.38
C MET A 67 -19.67 -6.72 -8.77
N ALA A 68 -19.85 -7.41 -7.63
CA ALA A 68 -21.05 -7.33 -6.82
C ALA A 68 -21.18 -5.97 -6.13
N SER A 69 -22.37 -5.64 -5.64
CA SER A 69 -22.62 -4.33 -4.99
C SER A 69 -21.74 -4.08 -3.76
N THR A 70 -21.37 -5.13 -3.03
CA THR A 70 -20.48 -5.03 -1.86
C THR A 70 -19.04 -4.71 -2.26
N GLU A 71 -18.53 -5.37 -3.31
CA GLU A 71 -17.20 -5.12 -3.85
C GLU A 71 -17.10 -3.71 -4.43
N LEU A 72 -18.11 -3.27 -5.18
CA LEU A 72 -18.15 -1.90 -5.72
C LEU A 72 -18.13 -0.83 -4.62
N LYS A 73 -18.80 -1.09 -3.49
CA LYS A 73 -18.78 -0.17 -2.35
C LYS A 73 -17.37 -0.08 -1.77
N GLU A 74 -16.70 -1.22 -1.57
CA GLU A 74 -15.33 -1.28 -1.05
C GLU A 74 -14.34 -0.59 -1.99
N VAL A 75 -14.40 -0.88 -3.29
CA VAL A 75 -13.55 -0.23 -4.30
C VAL A 75 -13.75 1.29 -4.30
N LYS A 76 -14.99 1.77 -4.15
CA LYS A 76 -15.29 3.20 -4.09
C LYS A 76 -14.69 3.85 -2.84
N GLU A 77 -14.73 3.17 -1.70
CA GLU A 77 -14.14 3.65 -0.45
C GLU A 77 -12.61 3.73 -0.57
N GLN A 78 -11.96 2.72 -1.13
CA GLN A 78 -10.51 2.72 -1.39
C GLN A 78 -10.11 3.80 -2.40
N LEU A 79 -10.87 3.96 -3.48
CA LEU A 79 -10.58 4.97 -4.49
C LEU A 79 -10.64 6.39 -3.90
N LYS A 80 -11.61 6.64 -3.01
CA LYS A 80 -11.71 7.91 -2.31
C LYS A 80 -10.50 8.16 -1.42
N ASP A 81 -10.09 7.18 -0.63
CA ASP A 81 -8.91 7.28 0.25
C ASP A 81 -7.64 7.63 -0.55
N LEU A 82 -7.45 6.98 -1.71
CA LEU A 82 -6.29 7.22 -2.58
C LEU A 82 -6.30 8.62 -3.21
N LEU A 83 -7.48 9.12 -3.62
CA LEU A 83 -7.65 10.47 -4.15
C LEU A 83 -7.38 11.53 -3.06
N ASP A 84 -7.96 11.34 -1.87
CA ASP A 84 -7.81 12.26 -0.74
C ASP A 84 -6.33 12.35 -0.30
N LYS A 85 -5.55 11.28 -0.50
CA LYS A 85 -4.10 11.20 -0.24
C LYS A 85 -3.21 11.54 -1.44
N VAL A 86 -3.77 11.95 -2.59
CA VAL A 86 -3.01 12.36 -3.79
C VAL A 86 -2.09 11.24 -4.31
N PHE A 87 -2.54 9.99 -4.24
CA PHE A 87 -1.85 8.86 -4.89
C PHE A 87 -2.21 8.72 -6.37
N ILE A 88 -3.42 9.16 -6.75
CA ILE A 88 -4.03 9.00 -8.07
C ILE A 88 -4.80 10.26 -8.51
#